data_AF-A0A382AN02-F1
#
_entry.id   AF-A0A382AN02-F1
#
_cell.length_a   1.000
_cell.length_b   1.000
_cell.length_c   1.000
_cell.angle_alpha   90.00
_cell.angle_beta   90.00
_cell.angle_gamma   90.00
#
_symmetry.space_group_name_H-M   'P 1'
#
loop_
_entity.id
_entity.type
_entity.pdbx_description
1 polymer ?
#
loop_
_entity_poly.entity_id
_entity_poly.type
_entity_poly.pdbx_seq_one_letter_code
_entity_poly.pdbx_strand_id
1 'polypeptide(L)'
;MNQLKNHPKLFQFFGLLVVFALLCLFIAPSDSNVLWRFPSLIAGLPYLINDSVEYLMFDWWPIQVYDPEIEEFEEKPLLQQVTRAISASILFVIGLIREIILGGVKTIVTFTSWDFVSENKWARWPALPWTVVASGAILLGYKLQGKGLAMLAGFSTIYIAVFGQWEPSMQTLS
;
A
#
# COMPACT_ATOMS: atom_id res chain seq x y z
N MET A 1 -35.84 31.40 -6.11
CA MET A 1 -35.52 30.61 -7.32
C MET A 1 -34.04 30.71 -7.75
N ASN A 2 -33.10 30.97 -6.82
CA ASN A 2 -31.67 31.20 -7.15
C ASN A 2 -30.68 30.26 -6.42
N GLN A 3 -31.18 29.34 -5.59
CA GLN A 3 -30.35 28.39 -4.82
C GLN A 3 -30.11 27.06 -5.55
N LEU A 4 -30.93 26.75 -6.56
CA LEU A 4 -30.84 25.50 -7.35
C LEU A 4 -29.67 25.50 -8.37
N LYS A 5 -29.11 26.66 -8.70
CA LYS A 5 -28.07 26.80 -9.74
C LYS A 5 -26.64 26.60 -9.20
N ASN A 6 -26.45 26.69 -7.87
CA ASN A 6 -25.12 26.72 -7.24
C ASN A 6 -24.60 25.35 -6.77
N HIS A 7 -25.45 24.30 -6.71
CA HIS A 7 -25.05 22.96 -6.27
C HIS A 7 -25.56 21.84 -7.21
N PRO A 8 -25.07 21.76 -8.46
CA PRO A 8 -25.51 20.76 -9.43
C PRO A 8 -25.31 19.31 -8.95
N LYS A 9 -24.26 19.07 -8.13
CA LYS A 9 -23.99 17.75 -7.55
C LYS A 9 -25.04 17.29 -6.54
N LEU A 10 -25.61 18.21 -5.74
CA LEU A 10 -26.67 17.88 -4.78
C LEU A 10 -27.97 17.55 -5.50
N PHE A 11 -28.28 18.26 -6.58
CA PHE A 11 -29.45 17.97 -7.41
C PHE A 11 -29.33 16.63 -8.15
N GLN A 12 -28.15 16.32 -8.70
CA GLN A 12 -27.87 15.01 -9.29
C GLN A 12 -27.99 13.89 -8.26
N PHE A 13 -27.47 14.10 -7.05
CA PHE A 13 -27.59 13.14 -5.96
C PHE A 13 -29.06 12.90 -5.57
N PHE A 14 -29.86 13.97 -5.44
CA PHE A 14 -31.28 13.86 -5.13
C PHE A 14 -32.06 13.17 -6.25
N GLY A 15 -31.74 13.48 -7.51
CA GLY A 15 -32.31 12.79 -8.67
C GLY A 15 -31.96 11.30 -8.69
N LEU A 16 -30.72 10.95 -8.36
CA LEU A 16 -30.26 9.56 -8.28
C LEU A 16 -30.99 8.80 -7.15
N LEU A 17 -31.22 9.46 -6.02
CA LEU A 17 -31.95 8.90 -4.87
C LEU A 17 -33.42 8.64 -5.21
N VAL A 18 -34.06 9.57 -5.94
CA VAL A 18 -35.43 9.38 -6.44
C VAL A 18 -35.50 8.22 -7.43
N VAL A 19 -34.56 8.13 -8.39
CA VAL A 19 -34.49 7.00 -9.34
C VAL A 19 -34.27 5.67 -8.60
N PHE A 20 -33.39 5.64 -7.61
CA PHE A 20 -33.15 4.46 -6.78
C PHE A 20 -34.42 4.03 -6.03
N ALA A 21 -35.14 4.96 -5.40
CA ALA A 21 -36.39 4.66 -4.71
C ALA A 21 -37.47 4.12 -5.65
N LEU A 22 -37.56 4.66 -6.88
CA LEU A 22 -38.46 4.12 -7.91
C LEU A 22 -38.08 2.69 -8.31
N LEU A 23 -36.78 2.42 -8.52
CA LEU A 23 -36.31 1.06 -8.82
C LEU A 23 -36.67 0.08 -7.69
N CYS A 24 -36.53 0.47 -6.41
CA CYS A 24 -36.92 -0.36 -5.27
C CYS A 24 -38.43 -0.63 -5.19
N LEU A 25 -39.28 0.30 -5.63
CA LEU A 25 -40.73 0.13 -5.64
C LEU A 25 -41.22 -0.71 -6.82
N PHE A 26 -40.58 -0.57 -7.99
CA PHE A 26 -40.98 -1.28 -9.21
C PHE A 26 -40.39 -2.70 -9.32
N ILE A 27 -39.22 -2.95 -8.73
CA ILE A 27 -38.61 -4.28 -8.69
C ILE A 27 -39.21 -5.02 -7.50
N ALA A 28 -40.32 -5.72 -7.74
CA ALA A 28 -40.94 -6.56 -6.73
C ALA A 28 -39.98 -7.69 -6.30
N PRO A 29 -39.89 -7.99 -4.99
CA PRO A 29 -39.13 -9.11 -4.48
C PRO A 29 -39.86 -10.42 -4.81
N SER A 30 -39.61 -10.96 -6.00
CA SER A 30 -40.17 -12.24 -6.44
C SER A 30 -39.09 -13.16 -6.99
N ASP A 31 -39.29 -14.47 -6.79
CA ASP A 31 -38.34 -15.51 -7.22
C ASP A 31 -38.22 -15.64 -8.74
N SER A 32 -39.16 -15.07 -9.51
CA SER A 32 -39.15 -15.06 -10.97
C SER A 32 -38.47 -13.82 -11.57
N ASN A 33 -38.18 -12.78 -10.79
CA ASN A 33 -37.67 -11.52 -11.30
C ASN A 33 -36.13 -11.49 -11.33
N VAL A 34 -35.55 -11.55 -12.53
CA VAL A 34 -34.10 -11.56 -12.78
C VAL A 34 -33.39 -10.35 -12.17
N LEU A 35 -34.00 -9.16 -12.23
CA LEU A 35 -33.42 -7.91 -11.70
C LEU A 35 -33.39 -7.85 -10.16
N TRP A 36 -34.20 -8.66 -9.50
CA TRP A 36 -34.15 -8.84 -8.04
C TRP A 36 -33.17 -9.95 -7.65
N ARG A 37 -33.00 -10.95 -8.52
CA ARG A 37 -32.22 -12.17 -8.30
C ARG A 37 -30.75 -12.10 -8.73
N PHE A 38 -30.20 -10.90 -9.00
CA PHE A 38 -28.76 -10.71 -9.25
C PHE A 38 -27.85 -11.48 -8.27
N PRO A 39 -28.14 -11.56 -6.95
CA PRO A 39 -27.36 -12.39 -6.02
C PRO A 39 -27.31 -13.87 -6.41
N SER A 40 -28.41 -14.44 -6.91
CA SER A 40 -28.48 -15.85 -7.30
C SER A 40 -27.87 -16.15 -8.67
N LEU A 41 -27.82 -15.17 -9.59
CA LEU A 41 -27.09 -15.29 -10.85
C LEU A 41 -25.58 -15.32 -10.64
N ILE A 42 -25.10 -14.66 -9.59
CA ILE A 42 -23.68 -14.61 -9.20
C ILE A 42 -23.36 -15.70 -8.16
N ALA A 43 -24.31 -16.57 -7.80
CA ALA A 43 -24.11 -17.60 -6.78
C ALA A 43 -23.00 -18.60 -7.11
N GLY A 44 -22.64 -18.78 -8.39
CA GLY A 44 -21.50 -19.60 -8.82
C GLY A 44 -20.13 -18.95 -8.62
N LEU A 45 -20.08 -17.62 -8.43
CA LEU A 45 -18.83 -16.87 -8.31
C LEU A 45 -18.07 -17.17 -7.01
N PRO A 46 -18.71 -17.28 -5.83
CA PRO A 46 -18.04 -17.76 -4.62
C PRO A 46 -17.38 -19.13 -4.80
N TYR A 47 -18.06 -20.07 -5.45
CA TYR A 47 -17.51 -21.41 -5.72
C TYR A 47 -16.34 -21.33 -6.70
N LEU A 48 -16.48 -20.58 -7.80
CA LEU A 48 -15.39 -20.39 -8.76
C LEU A 48 -14.15 -19.79 -8.10
N ILE A 49 -14.32 -18.77 -7.26
CA ILE A 49 -13.19 -18.17 -6.52
C ILE A 49 -12.58 -19.19 -5.57
N ASN A 50 -13.40 -19.92 -4.80
CA ASN A 50 -12.90 -20.93 -3.88
C ASN A 50 -12.08 -22.00 -4.60
N ASP A 51 -12.66 -22.61 -5.64
CA ASP A 51 -12.02 -23.68 -6.41
C ASP A 51 -10.74 -23.18 -7.10
N SER A 52 -10.74 -21.93 -7.58
CA SER A 52 -9.55 -21.31 -8.18
C SER A 52 -8.44 -21.09 -7.16
N VAL A 53 -8.78 -20.61 -5.95
CA VAL A 53 -7.80 -20.38 -4.88
C VAL A 53 -7.26 -21.73 -4.38
N GLU A 54 -8.13 -22.71 -4.18
CA GLU A 54 -7.75 -24.06 -3.76
C GLU A 54 -6.79 -24.72 -4.76
N TYR A 55 -7.15 -24.69 -6.05
CA TYR A 55 -6.28 -25.17 -7.12
C TYR A 55 -4.92 -24.45 -7.13
N LEU A 56 -4.90 -23.11 -7.00
CA LEU A 56 -3.65 -22.34 -6.97
C LEU A 56 -2.79 -22.61 -5.73
N MET A 57 -3.42 -22.96 -4.61
CA MET A 57 -2.75 -23.14 -3.33
C MET A 57 -2.22 -24.57 -3.13
N PHE A 58 -2.90 -25.58 -3.69
CA PHE A 58 -2.57 -26.98 -3.46
C PHE A 58 -2.13 -27.73 -4.71
N ASP A 59 -2.73 -27.47 -5.88
CA ASP A 59 -2.57 -28.33 -7.06
C ASP A 59 -1.65 -27.74 -8.14
N TRP A 60 -1.65 -26.41 -8.32
CA TRP A 60 -0.99 -25.78 -9.46
C TRP A 60 0.53 -26.01 -9.46
N TRP A 61 1.18 -25.70 -8.33
CA TRP A 61 2.62 -25.95 -8.12
C TRP A 61 3.03 -25.77 -6.63
N PRO A 62 2.89 -26.81 -5.79
CA PRO A 62 3.50 -26.79 -4.46
C PRO A 62 5.02 -27.00 -4.55
N ILE A 63 5.79 -26.35 -3.68
CA ILE A 63 7.23 -26.57 -3.56
C ILE A 63 7.59 -26.93 -2.12
N GLN A 64 8.54 -27.85 -1.97
CA GLN A 64 9.01 -28.30 -0.66
C GLN A 64 10.01 -27.28 -0.09
N VAL A 65 9.70 -26.73 1.07
CA VAL A 65 10.57 -25.80 1.80
C VAL A 65 10.93 -26.42 3.13
N TYR A 66 12.22 -26.43 3.41
CA TYR A 66 12.71 -26.89 4.71
C TYR A 66 12.29 -25.90 5.81
N ASP A 67 11.58 -26.41 6.80
CA ASP A 67 11.20 -25.65 7.98
C ASP A 67 12.12 -26.05 9.16
N PRO A 68 12.99 -25.14 9.64
CA PRO A 68 13.96 -25.46 10.68
C PRO A 68 13.32 -25.67 12.06
N GLU A 69 12.06 -25.27 12.29
CA GLU A 69 11.39 -25.45 13.59
C GLU A 69 10.91 -26.87 13.80
N ILE A 70 10.45 -27.51 12.73
CA ILE A 70 9.96 -28.90 12.72
C ILE A 70 10.98 -29.88 12.13
N GLU A 71 12.15 -29.38 11.70
CA GLU A 71 13.25 -30.13 11.07
C GLU A 71 12.84 -30.94 9.83
N GLU A 72 11.75 -30.55 9.15
CA GLU A 72 11.14 -31.30 8.04
C GLU A 72 10.82 -30.41 6.84
N PHE A 73 10.63 -31.03 5.67
CA PHE A 73 10.20 -30.33 4.45
C PHE A 73 8.68 -30.20 4.42
N GLU A 74 8.18 -28.97 4.43
CA GLU A 74 6.76 -28.66 4.30
C GLU A 74 6.43 -28.23 2.86
N GLU A 75 5.34 -28.75 2.31
CA GLU A 75 4.84 -28.32 1.00
C GLU A 75 4.12 -26.98 1.13
N LYS A 76 4.72 -25.93 0.55
CA LYS A 76 4.16 -24.58 0.54
C LYS A 76 3.77 -24.16 -0.87
N PRO A 77 2.64 -23.46 -1.05
CA PRO A 77 2.23 -22.94 -2.35
C PRO A 77 3.29 -22.00 -2.93
N LEU A 78 3.61 -22.17 -4.22
CA LEU A 78 4.53 -21.27 -4.92
C LEU A 78 4.04 -19.82 -4.85
N LEU A 79 2.73 -19.57 -4.96
CA LEU A 79 2.16 -18.23 -4.84
C LEU A 79 2.47 -17.55 -3.50
N GLN A 80 2.40 -18.28 -2.40
CA GLN A 80 2.73 -17.73 -1.09
C GLN A 80 4.21 -17.35 -1.02
N GLN A 81 5.10 -18.13 -1.62
CA GLN A 81 6.53 -17.82 -1.61
C GLN A 81 6.87 -16.66 -2.52
N VAL A 82 6.24 -16.56 -3.69
CA VAL A 82 6.40 -15.41 -4.58
C VAL A 82 5.91 -14.14 -3.89
N THR A 83 4.72 -14.17 -3.28
CA THR A 83 4.19 -13.00 -2.55
C THR A 83 5.05 -12.64 -1.35
N ARG A 84 5.59 -13.62 -0.62
CA ARG A 84 6.55 -13.39 0.47
C ARG A 84 7.86 -12.80 -0.05
N ALA A 85 8.37 -13.27 -1.19
CA ALA A 85 9.58 -12.74 -1.80
C ALA A 85 9.38 -11.30 -2.30
N ILE A 86 8.23 -11.00 -2.92
CA ILE A 86 7.84 -9.64 -3.31
C ILE A 86 7.76 -8.74 -2.07
N SER A 87 7.10 -9.21 -1.00
CA SER A 87 6.99 -8.47 0.25
C SER A 87 8.37 -8.20 0.86
N ALA A 88 9.24 -9.21 0.90
CA ALA A 88 10.62 -9.07 1.36
C ALA A 88 11.44 -8.10 0.48
N SER A 89 11.23 -8.11 -0.83
CA SER A 89 11.87 -7.19 -1.77
C SER A 89 11.42 -5.74 -1.52
N ILE A 90 10.13 -5.51 -1.30
CA ILE A 90 9.60 -4.18 -0.97
C ILE A 90 10.18 -3.72 0.38
N LEU A 91 10.17 -4.59 1.40
CA LEU A 91 10.76 -4.31 2.71
C LEU A 91 12.25 -3.96 2.60
N PHE A 92 12.99 -4.67 1.74
CA PHE A 92 14.39 -4.37 1.46
C PHE A 92 14.55 -2.97 0.84
N VAL A 93 13.76 -2.62 -0.18
CA VAL A 93 13.82 -1.30 -0.84
C VAL A 93 13.50 -0.18 0.14
N ILE A 94 12.48 -0.35 0.97
CA ILE A 94 12.13 0.62 2.00
C ILE A 94 13.25 0.73 3.04
N GLY A 95 13.79 -0.39 3.51
CA GLY A 95 14.92 -0.42 4.44
C GLY A 95 16.13 0.35 3.90
N LEU A 96 16.45 0.13 2.62
CA LEU A 96 17.52 0.85 1.93
C LEU A 96 17.26 2.36 1.90
N ILE A 97 16.05 2.79 1.50
CA ILE A 97 15.68 4.22 1.48
C ILE A 97 15.77 4.83 2.88
N ARG A 98 15.28 4.12 3.90
CA ARG A 98 15.38 4.55 5.31
C ARG A 98 16.83 4.74 5.72
N GLU A 99 17.70 3.79 5.41
CA GLU A 99 19.12 3.86 5.77
C GLU A 99 19.81 5.05 5.10
N ILE A 100 19.47 5.37 3.85
CA ILE A 100 19.97 6.59 3.19
C ILE A 100 19.50 7.86 3.91
N ILE A 101 18.23 7.92 4.34
CA ILE A 101 17.64 9.10 4.98
C ILE A 101 18.15 9.28 6.42
N LEU A 102 18.20 8.21 7.22
CA LEU A 102 18.59 8.24 8.64
C LEU A 102 20.11 8.11 8.87
N GLY A 103 20.90 7.96 7.80
CA GLY A 103 22.37 7.97 7.87
C GLY A 103 22.94 6.59 8.23
N GLY A 104 22.77 5.63 7.33
CA GLY A 104 23.01 4.17 7.40
C GLY A 104 24.40 3.69 7.81
N VAL A 105 24.93 4.21 8.92
CA VAL A 105 26.16 3.75 9.57
C VAL A 105 26.06 2.25 9.88
N LYS A 106 24.87 1.76 10.27
CA LYS A 106 24.66 0.34 10.56
C LYS A 106 24.89 -0.55 9.33
N THR A 107 24.42 -0.14 8.15
CA THR A 107 24.64 -0.85 6.88
C THR A 107 26.12 -0.95 6.56
N ILE A 108 26.84 0.17 6.68
CA ILE A 108 28.28 0.23 6.41
C ILE A 108 29.03 -0.68 7.39
N VAL A 109 28.66 -0.64 8.68
CA VAL A 109 29.22 -1.51 9.72
C VAL A 109 28.94 -3.00 9.42
N THR A 110 27.76 -3.36 8.94
CA THR A 110 27.42 -4.74 8.59
C THR A 110 28.33 -5.31 7.50
N PHE A 111 28.80 -4.47 6.55
CA PHE A 111 29.69 -4.91 5.46
C PHE A 111 31.18 -4.69 5.71
N THR A 112 31.57 -3.90 6.72
CA THR A 112 32.99 -3.59 6.99
C THR A 112 33.42 -4.02 8.38
N SER A 113 33.02 -3.30 9.42
CA SER A 113 33.13 -3.59 10.87
C SER A 113 33.07 -2.28 11.66
N TRP A 114 32.87 -2.37 12.98
CA TRP A 114 32.97 -1.20 13.86
C TRP A 114 34.38 -0.61 13.90
N ASP A 115 35.41 -1.45 13.83
CA ASP A 115 36.81 -1.03 13.85
C ASP A 115 37.13 -0.16 12.62
N PHE A 116 36.71 -0.59 11.43
CA PHE A 116 36.90 0.17 10.18
C PHE A 116 36.21 1.54 10.20
N VAL A 117 34.97 1.63 10.69
CA VAL A 117 34.20 2.90 10.76
C VAL A 117 34.72 3.82 11.87
N SER A 118 35.38 3.27 12.89
CA SER A 118 36.02 4.06 13.94
C SER A 118 37.31 4.74 13.46
N GLU A 119 38.09 4.05 12.63
CA GLU A 119 39.32 4.56 12.02
C GLU A 119 39.01 5.55 10.88
N ASN A 120 38.03 5.22 10.03
CA ASN A 120 37.65 6.04 8.89
C ASN A 120 36.43 6.91 9.21
N LYS A 121 36.66 8.10 9.77
CA LYS A 121 35.59 9.07 10.08
C LYS A 121 34.74 9.48 8.86
N TRP A 122 35.29 9.38 7.65
CA TRP A 122 34.60 9.65 6.39
C TRP A 122 33.58 8.57 6.01
N ALA A 123 33.69 7.36 6.58
CA ALA A 123 32.75 6.27 6.35
C ALA A 123 31.44 6.42 7.15
N ARG A 124 31.31 7.47 7.96
CA ARG A 124 30.05 7.80 8.65
C ARG A 124 29.21 8.68 7.75
N TRP A 125 28.16 8.11 7.17
CA TRP A 125 27.17 8.88 6.43
C TRP A 125 26.22 9.58 7.43
N PRO A 126 26.20 10.92 7.52
CA PRO A 126 25.30 11.61 8.43
C PRO A 126 23.84 11.50 7.96
N ALA A 127 22.90 11.50 8.89
CA ALA A 127 21.47 11.55 8.55
C ALA A 127 21.18 12.79 7.69
N LEU A 128 20.36 12.61 6.64
CA LEU A 128 19.97 13.72 5.78
C LEU A 128 19.08 14.68 6.57
N PRO A 129 19.36 16.00 6.54
CA PRO A 129 18.47 16.98 7.16
C PRO A 129 17.07 16.88 6.56
N TRP A 130 16.04 16.93 7.40
CA TRP A 130 14.64 16.84 6.97
C TRP A 130 14.27 17.93 5.95
N THR A 131 14.94 19.08 5.98
CA THR A 131 14.76 20.17 5.01
C THR A 131 15.13 19.77 3.59
N VAL A 132 16.20 18.99 3.43
CA VAL A 132 16.64 18.46 2.13
C VAL A 132 15.63 17.45 1.60
N VAL A 133 15.14 16.56 2.48
CA VAL A 133 14.15 15.54 2.12
C VAL A 133 12.80 16.18 1.77
N ALA A 134 12.34 17.16 2.55
CA ALA A 134 11.12 17.92 2.25
C ALA A 134 11.22 18.68 0.93
N SER A 135 12.36 19.32 0.66
CA SER A 135 12.61 20.02 -0.61
C SER A 135 12.60 19.03 -1.79
N GLY A 136 13.23 17.87 -1.62
CA GLY A 136 13.19 16.79 -2.62
C GLY A 136 11.77 16.27 -2.88
N ALA A 137 10.98 16.05 -1.83
CA ALA A 137 9.59 15.63 -1.93
C ALA A 137 8.72 16.65 -2.67
N ILE A 138 8.92 17.95 -2.41
CA ILE A 138 8.24 19.05 -3.12
C ILE A 138 8.60 19.04 -4.61
N LEU A 139 9.90 18.93 -4.94
CA LEU A 139 10.37 18.90 -6.33
C LEU A 139 9.85 17.68 -7.09
N LEU A 140 9.87 16.50 -6.47
CA LEU A 140 9.31 15.28 -7.04
C LEU A 140 7.80 15.39 -7.23
N GLY A 141 7.06 15.85 -6.22
CA GLY A 141 5.63 16.08 -6.32
C GLY A 141 5.27 17.07 -7.43
N TYR A 142 6.08 18.12 -7.60
CA TYR A 142 5.92 19.09 -8.68
C TYR A 142 6.14 18.48 -10.06
N LYS A 143 7.16 17.64 -10.21
CA LYS A 143 7.47 16.97 -11.49
C LYS A 143 6.44 15.91 -11.87
N LEU A 144 5.83 15.22 -10.90
CA LEU A 144 4.88 14.13 -11.15
C LEU A 144 3.48 14.65 -11.49
N GLN A 145 2.93 15.58 -10.70
CA GLN A 145 1.53 15.99 -10.82
C GLN A 145 1.33 17.52 -10.64
N GLY A 146 2.40 18.30 -10.71
CA GLY A 146 2.36 19.75 -10.62
C GLY A 146 2.15 20.28 -9.19
N LYS A 147 1.58 21.48 -9.10
CA LYS A 147 1.55 22.28 -7.86
C LYS A 147 0.76 21.64 -6.71
N GLY A 148 -0.32 20.92 -7.01
CA GLY A 148 -1.18 20.30 -5.99
C GLY A 148 -0.45 19.23 -5.19
N LEU A 149 0.22 18.30 -5.87
CA LEU A 149 0.99 17.24 -5.23
C LEU A 149 2.25 17.77 -4.54
N ALA A 150 2.90 18.78 -5.13
CA ALA A 150 4.04 19.46 -4.51
C ALA A 150 3.69 20.08 -3.16
N MET A 151 2.55 20.78 -3.07
CA MET A 151 2.07 21.37 -1.82
C MET A 151 1.70 20.28 -0.81
N LEU A 152 0.99 19.24 -1.24
CA LEU A 152 0.59 18.14 -0.35
C LEU A 152 1.81 17.43 0.25
N ALA A 153 2.80 17.06 -0.58
CA ALA A 153 4.03 16.43 -0.14
C ALA A 153 4.89 17.35 0.73
N GLY A 154 4.95 18.65 0.41
CA GLY A 154 5.67 19.63 1.21
C GLY A 154 5.06 19.83 2.60
N PHE A 155 3.75 20.10 2.65
CA PHE A 155 3.07 20.32 3.92
C PHE A 155 3.08 19.08 4.81
N SER A 156 2.88 17.88 4.26
CA SER A 156 2.94 16.65 5.05
C SER A 156 4.33 16.40 5.65
N THR A 157 5.39 16.58 4.86
CA THR A 157 6.77 16.34 5.29
C THR A 157 7.24 17.38 6.30
N ILE A 158 6.91 18.66 6.07
CA ILE A 158 7.24 19.76 6.99
C ILE A 158 6.47 19.61 8.30
N TYR A 159 5.19 19.24 8.25
CA TYR A 159 4.37 19.01 9.43
C TYR A 159 5.04 17.99 10.37
N ILE A 160 5.40 16.82 9.85
CA ILE A 160 6.06 15.76 10.63
C ILE A 160 7.37 16.25 11.26
N ALA A 161 8.18 16.99 10.51
CA ALA A 161 9.47 17.48 10.98
C ALA A 161 9.35 18.53 12.09
N VAL A 162 8.39 19.46 11.98
CA VAL A 162 8.17 20.53 12.96
C VAL A 162 7.73 19.97 14.32
N PHE A 163 6.93 18.90 14.33
CA PHE A 163 6.49 18.24 15.57
C PHE A 163 7.53 17.27 16.17
N GLY A 164 8.76 17.23 15.63
CA GLY A 164 9.82 16.37 16.13
C GLY A 164 9.59 14.88 15.87
N GLN A 165 8.63 14.53 15.01
CA GLN A 165 8.27 13.14 14.69
C GLN A 165 9.06 12.61 13.49
N TRP A 166 10.13 13.28 13.08
CA TRP A 166 10.91 12.92 11.90
C TRP A 166 11.49 11.52 11.98
N GLU A 167 12.30 11.26 13.01
CA GLU A 167 12.96 9.98 13.19
C GLU A 167 11.96 8.82 13.39
N PRO A 168 10.92 8.95 14.25
CA PRO A 168 9.85 7.95 14.34
C PRO A 168 9.16 7.69 13.00
N SER A 169 8.82 8.74 12.24
CA SER A 169 8.10 8.59 10.97
C SER A 169 8.95 7.92 9.88
N MET A 170 10.27 8.16 9.90
CA MET A 170 11.20 7.45 9.00
C MET A 170 11.43 6.00 9.44
N GLN A 171 11.31 5.70 10.73
CA GLN A 171 11.36 4.34 11.30
C GLN A 171 10.05 3.55 11.10
N THR A 172 8.92 4.18 10.80
CA THR A 172 7.65 3.51 10.46
C THR A 172 7.45 3.28 8.96
N LEU A 173 8.42 3.67 8.12
CA LEU A 173 8.34 3.42 6.67
C LEU A 173 8.32 1.92 6.30
N SER A 174 8.65 1.01 7.24
CA SER A 174 8.81 -0.45 7.08
C SER A 174 7.57 -1.22 7.51
#